data_AF-A0A7Y9YDK7-F1
#
_entry.id   AF-A0A7Y9YDK7-F1
#
_cell.length_a   1.000
_cell.length_b   1.000
_cell.length_c   1.000
_cell.angle_alpha   90.00
_cell.angle_beta   90.00
_cell.angle_gamma   90.00
#
_symmetry.space_group_name_H-M   'P 1'
#
loop_
_entity.id
_entity.type
_entity.pdbx_description
1 polymer ?
#
loop_
_entity_poly.entity_id
_entity_poly.type
_entity_poly.pdbx_seq_one_letter_code
_entity_poly.pdbx_strand_id
1 'polypeptide(L)'
;MTTLTAPAPPTAPDQPSTLRSAARTAAIGYAAIFVLAIFANFLAVGSVLHPGDAAATADALVDAERTFRLGTAAFLVIFVVDVVLAWALHVLFRGVHHDLSLLAAWCRLTYTVFLGVSLVFLDAALRLVDPASGQDDELVLLALQAFDTTWVVGLAAFGVHLALLGRLLWLGGGPRWLAIGLPVAGAAYVADTLARLLLTDYQAVADLMLAVVAAPSVVFEMSLAIWLVLVWRGRATIRA
;
A
#
# COMPACT_ATOMS: atom_id res chain seq x y z
N MET A 1 -15.76 0.05 62.87
CA MET A 1 -15.07 0.92 61.90
C MET A 1 -13.67 0.35 61.76
N THR A 2 -13.18 -0.12 60.62
CA THR A 2 -13.28 0.46 59.27
C THR A 2 -13.08 -0.67 58.26
N THR A 3 -14.08 -0.97 57.42
CA THR A 3 -13.92 -1.87 56.28
C THR A 3 -13.14 -1.15 55.19
N LEU A 4 -11.89 -1.56 54.96
CA LEU A 4 -11.08 -1.12 53.84
C LEU A 4 -11.63 -1.75 52.56
N THR A 5 -12.35 -0.96 51.76
CA THR A 5 -12.71 -1.31 50.39
C THR A 5 -11.47 -1.27 49.52
N ALA A 6 -11.09 -2.42 48.96
CA ALA A 6 -10.02 -2.51 47.97
C ALA A 6 -10.37 -1.66 46.73
N PRO A 7 -9.39 -1.03 46.05
CA PRO A 7 -9.64 -0.29 44.83
C PRO A 7 -10.15 -1.26 43.75
N ALA A 8 -11.17 -0.84 43.00
CA ALA A 8 -11.64 -1.60 41.85
C ALA A 8 -10.49 -1.83 40.85
N PRO A 9 -10.37 -3.04 40.28
CA PRO A 9 -9.35 -3.32 39.29
C PRO A 9 -9.49 -2.35 38.10
N PRO A 10 -8.37 -1.93 37.46
CA PRO A 10 -8.43 -1.06 36.31
C PRO A 10 -9.33 -1.70 35.24
N THR A 11 -10.40 -1.00 34.88
CA THR A 11 -11.30 -1.43 33.81
C THR A 11 -10.48 -1.59 32.55
N ALA A 12 -10.42 -2.80 32.00
CA ALA A 12 -9.85 -3.04 30.69
C ALA A 12 -10.42 -2.00 29.70
N PRO A 13 -9.60 -1.40 28.81
CA PRO A 13 -10.11 -0.43 27.86
C PRO A 13 -11.30 -1.04 27.12
N ASP A 14 -12.37 -0.26 26.91
CA ASP A 14 -13.57 -0.69 26.20
C ASP A 14 -13.17 -1.22 24.82
N GLN A 15 -12.97 -2.53 24.70
CA GLN A 15 -12.57 -3.20 23.48
C GLN A 15 -13.42 -2.78 22.27
N PRO A 16 -14.76 -2.59 22.39
CA PRO A 16 -15.60 -2.11 21.30
C PRO A 16 -15.21 -0.71 20.78
N SER A 17 -14.77 0.18 21.66
CA SER A 17 -14.35 1.54 21.28
C SER A 17 -13.03 1.53 20.51
N THR A 18 -12.08 0.69 20.93
CA THR A 18 -10.77 0.55 20.27
C THR A 18 -10.87 -0.05 18.88
N LEU A 19 -11.76 -1.05 18.69
CA LEU A 19 -11.98 -1.68 17.38
C LEU A 19 -12.65 -0.72 16.39
N ARG A 20 -13.62 0.08 16.85
CA ARG A 20 -14.27 1.09 16.01
C ARG A 20 -13.30 2.20 15.60
N SER A 21 -12.42 2.63 16.51
CA SER A 21 -11.35 3.58 16.21
C SER A 21 -10.38 3.00 15.17
N ALA A 22 -9.94 1.76 15.35
CA ALA A 22 -9.06 1.07 14.41
C ALA A 22 -9.72 0.93 13.02
N ALA A 23 -11.00 0.54 12.95
CA ALA A 23 -11.74 0.46 11.69
C ALA A 23 -11.86 1.82 10.99
N ARG A 24 -12.09 2.91 11.75
CA ARG A 24 -12.10 4.28 11.21
C ARG A 24 -10.74 4.66 10.63
N THR A 25 -9.68 4.45 11.39
CA THR A 25 -8.30 4.74 10.96
C THR A 25 -7.97 3.96 9.71
N ALA A 26 -8.33 2.67 9.66
CA ALA A 26 -8.08 1.83 8.50
C ALA A 26 -8.85 2.33 7.26
N ALA A 27 -10.14 2.65 7.40
CA ALA A 27 -10.95 3.17 6.30
C ALA A 27 -10.42 4.50 5.73
N ILE A 28 -10.06 5.44 6.61
CA ILE A 28 -9.47 6.73 6.20
C ILE A 28 -8.10 6.51 5.54
N GLY A 29 -7.28 5.62 6.11
CA GLY A 29 -5.97 5.29 5.58
C GLY A 29 -6.05 4.75 4.15
N TYR A 30 -6.92 3.77 3.89
CA TYR A 30 -7.15 3.25 2.53
C TYR A 30 -7.60 4.35 1.57
N ALA A 31 -8.57 5.19 1.96
CA ALA A 31 -9.06 6.27 1.10
C ALA A 31 -7.95 7.29 0.77
N ALA A 32 -7.15 7.66 1.77
CA ALA A 32 -6.02 8.57 1.59
C ALA A 32 -4.97 7.98 0.64
N ILE A 33 -4.60 6.70 0.82
CA ILE A 33 -3.65 6.02 -0.04
C ILE A 33 -4.16 5.99 -1.48
N PHE A 34 -5.43 5.66 -1.73
CA PHE A 34 -5.98 5.65 -3.09
C PHE A 34 -5.83 7.00 -3.79
N VAL A 35 -6.24 8.09 -3.14
CA VAL A 35 -6.17 9.44 -3.72
C VAL A 35 -4.72 9.86 -3.96
N LEU A 36 -3.85 9.65 -2.97
CA LEU A 36 -2.45 10.03 -3.07
C LEU A 36 -1.71 9.19 -4.11
N ALA A 37 -1.97 7.88 -4.19
CA ALA A 37 -1.34 6.96 -5.13
C ALA A 37 -1.74 7.29 -6.57
N ILE A 38 -3.02 7.65 -6.82
CA ILE A 38 -3.45 8.08 -8.15
C ILE A 38 -2.66 9.31 -8.59
N PHE A 39 -2.55 10.31 -7.72
CA PHE A 39 -1.78 11.52 -8.02
C PHE A 39 -0.28 11.22 -8.20
N ALA A 40 0.34 10.56 -7.23
CA ALA A 40 1.78 10.32 -7.20
C ALA A 40 2.24 9.41 -8.35
N ASN A 41 1.50 8.33 -8.62
CA ASN A 41 1.88 7.36 -9.63
C ASN A 41 1.54 7.82 -11.05
N PHE A 42 0.32 8.29 -11.31
CA PHE A 42 -0.11 8.55 -12.69
C PHE A 42 0.11 10.00 -13.12
N LEU A 43 -0.11 10.97 -12.22
CA LEU A 43 -0.02 12.39 -12.58
C LEU A 43 1.38 12.98 -12.36
N ALA A 44 2.19 12.38 -11.49
CA ALA A 44 3.56 12.84 -11.22
C ALA A 44 4.62 11.94 -11.86
N VAL A 45 4.76 10.67 -11.46
CA VAL A 45 5.82 9.80 -12.01
C VAL A 45 5.48 9.33 -13.43
N GLY A 46 4.25 8.85 -13.64
CA GLY A 46 3.81 8.31 -14.93
C GLY A 46 3.65 9.36 -16.03
N SER A 47 3.59 10.65 -15.69
CA SER A 47 3.49 11.73 -16.68
C SER A 47 4.84 12.14 -17.28
N VAL A 48 5.95 11.78 -16.63
CA VAL A 48 7.30 12.11 -17.09
C VAL A 48 8.02 10.90 -17.70
N LEU A 49 7.58 9.68 -17.41
CA LEU A 49 8.24 8.47 -17.88
C LEU A 49 7.90 8.18 -19.35
N HIS A 50 8.89 8.25 -20.22
CA HIS A 50 8.82 7.82 -21.61
C HIS A 50 9.65 6.53 -21.80
N PRO A 51 9.03 5.34 -21.79
CA PRO A 51 9.76 4.08 -21.83
C PRO A 51 10.66 3.97 -23.06
N GLY A 52 11.96 3.79 -22.84
CA GLY A 52 12.97 3.65 -23.89
C GLY A 52 13.48 4.97 -24.49
N ASP A 53 13.02 6.12 -23.99
CA ASP A 53 13.48 7.44 -24.41
C ASP A 53 13.97 8.25 -23.19
N ALA A 54 15.28 8.15 -22.95
CA ALA A 54 15.93 8.80 -21.81
C ALA A 54 15.87 10.33 -21.91
N ALA A 55 16.12 10.89 -23.10
CA ALA A 55 16.10 12.33 -23.34
C ALA A 55 14.69 12.90 -23.12
N ALA A 56 13.67 12.29 -23.71
CA ALA A 56 12.28 12.74 -23.50
C ALA A 56 11.84 12.62 -22.04
N THR A 57 12.30 11.58 -21.32
CA THR A 57 12.03 11.42 -19.89
C THR A 57 12.68 12.52 -19.05
N ALA A 58 13.93 12.86 -19.33
CA ALA A 58 14.65 13.92 -18.64
C ALA A 58 14.03 15.29 -18.90
N ASP A 59 13.74 15.61 -20.17
CA ASP A 59 13.08 16.86 -20.56
C ASP A 59 11.70 17.02 -19.88
N ALA A 60 10.87 15.96 -19.91
CA ALA A 60 9.58 15.97 -19.25
C ALA A 60 9.70 16.15 -17.72
N LEU A 61 10.74 15.57 -17.11
CA LEU A 61 11.01 15.74 -15.68
C LEU A 61 11.42 17.18 -15.34
N VAL A 62 12.22 17.85 -16.17
CA VAL A 62 12.54 19.28 -16.02
C VAL A 62 11.26 20.12 -16.10
N ASP A 63 10.45 19.89 -17.13
CA ASP A 63 9.22 20.65 -17.37
C ASP A 63 8.19 20.46 -16.24
N ALA A 64 8.14 19.25 -15.66
CA ALA A 64 7.19 18.88 -14.62
C ALA A 64 7.80 18.81 -13.20
N GLU A 65 8.99 19.37 -12.97
CA GLU A 65 9.79 19.18 -11.75
C GLU A 65 8.97 19.39 -10.46
N ARG A 66 8.18 20.47 -10.41
CA ARG A 66 7.34 20.79 -9.25
C ARG A 66 6.29 19.71 -8.97
N THR A 67 5.64 19.21 -10.01
CA THR A 67 4.63 18.15 -9.89
C THR A 67 5.29 16.84 -9.46
N PHE A 68 6.46 16.53 -10.02
CA PHE A 68 7.24 15.36 -9.65
C PHE A 68 7.67 15.38 -8.18
N ARG A 69 8.17 16.53 -7.68
CA ARG A 69 8.50 16.72 -6.26
C ARG A 69 7.27 16.54 -5.35
N LEU A 70 6.12 17.09 -5.74
CA LEU A 70 4.87 16.89 -5.01
C LEU A 70 4.41 15.43 -5.01
N GLY A 71 4.59 14.71 -6.13
CA GLY A 71 4.34 13.27 -6.22
C GLY A 71 5.25 12.46 -5.29
N THR A 72 6.54 12.80 -5.26
CA THR A 72 7.51 12.18 -4.34
C THR A 72 7.11 12.40 -2.88
N ALA A 73 6.71 13.63 -2.52
CA ALA A 73 6.19 13.93 -1.18
C ALA A 73 4.87 13.17 -0.88
N ALA A 74 4.00 13.00 -1.86
CA ALA A 74 2.78 12.21 -1.71
C ALA A 74 3.08 10.72 -1.44
N PHE A 75 4.07 10.14 -2.11
CA PHE A 75 4.53 8.78 -1.77
C PHE A 75 5.12 8.67 -0.36
N LEU A 76 5.83 9.70 0.11
CA LEU A 76 6.29 9.75 1.50
C LEU A 76 5.11 9.78 2.49
N VAL A 77 4.05 10.51 2.18
CA VAL A 77 2.82 10.49 3.01
C VAL A 77 2.17 9.10 2.97
N ILE A 78 2.08 8.45 1.80
CA ILE A 78 1.58 7.07 1.67
C ILE A 78 2.38 6.14 2.58
N PHE A 79 3.71 6.20 2.54
CA PHE A 79 4.59 5.41 3.40
C PHE A 79 4.22 5.53 4.88
N VAL A 80 4.01 6.75 5.38
CA VAL A 80 3.63 6.98 6.80
C VAL A 80 2.22 6.45 7.08
N VAL A 81 1.25 6.73 6.20
CA VAL A 81 -0.13 6.25 6.33
C VAL A 81 -0.18 4.72 6.35
N ASP A 82 0.67 4.07 5.58
CA ASP A 82 0.73 2.61 5.49
C ASP A 82 1.15 1.94 6.80
N VAL A 83 2.12 2.52 7.51
CA VAL A 83 2.53 2.02 8.84
C VAL A 83 1.37 2.08 9.82
N VAL A 84 0.63 3.20 9.83
CA VAL A 84 -0.56 3.37 10.67
C VAL A 84 -1.67 2.41 10.26
N LEU A 85 -1.84 2.17 8.96
CA LEU A 85 -2.84 1.26 8.43
C LEU A 85 -2.53 -0.20 8.79
N ALA A 86 -1.27 -0.62 8.71
CA ALA A 86 -0.82 -1.95 9.16
C ALA A 86 -1.16 -2.19 10.63
N TRP A 87 -0.85 -1.20 11.48
CA TRP A 87 -1.20 -1.23 12.89
C TRP A 87 -2.72 -1.30 13.11
N ALA A 88 -3.50 -0.46 12.42
CA ALA A 88 -4.95 -0.40 12.57
C ALA A 88 -5.62 -1.74 12.20
N LEU A 89 -5.19 -2.35 11.09
CA LEU A 89 -5.66 -3.68 10.69
C LEU A 89 -5.23 -4.76 11.68
N HIS A 90 -4.03 -4.67 12.25
CA HIS A 90 -3.60 -5.61 13.29
C HIS A 90 -4.51 -5.51 14.54
N VAL A 91 -4.75 -4.30 15.04
CA VAL A 91 -5.65 -4.08 16.19
C VAL A 91 -7.05 -4.61 15.90
N LEU A 92 -7.52 -4.46 14.68
CA LEU A 92 -8.85 -4.89 14.25
C LEU A 92 -9.01 -6.41 14.20
N PHE A 93 -7.97 -7.14 13.74
CA PHE A 93 -8.04 -8.58 13.50
C PHE A 93 -7.31 -9.45 14.53
N ARG A 94 -6.52 -8.88 15.45
CA ARG A 94 -5.80 -9.66 16.48
C ARG A 94 -6.71 -10.49 17.39
N GLY A 95 -7.97 -10.07 17.57
CA GLY A 95 -8.98 -10.84 18.31
C GLY A 95 -9.48 -12.08 17.56
N VAL A 96 -9.47 -12.04 16.21
CA VAL A 96 -9.89 -13.17 15.36
C VAL A 96 -8.80 -14.24 15.30
N HIS A 97 -7.56 -13.82 15.04
CA HIS A 97 -6.41 -14.70 15.06
C HIS A 97 -5.13 -13.86 15.18
N HIS A 98 -4.55 -13.83 16.38
CA HIS A 98 -3.42 -12.97 16.70
C HIS A 98 -2.23 -13.14 15.72
N ASP A 99 -1.75 -14.36 15.54
CA ASP A 99 -0.51 -14.59 14.78
C ASP A 99 -0.66 -14.35 13.28
N LEU A 100 -1.80 -14.75 12.68
CA LEU A 100 -2.12 -14.42 11.29
C LEU A 100 -2.26 -12.91 11.08
N SER A 101 -2.86 -12.21 12.04
CA SER A 101 -2.98 -10.75 12.00
C SER A 101 -1.62 -10.06 12.09
N LEU A 102 -0.72 -10.55 12.95
CA LEU A 102 0.64 -10.05 13.06
C LEU A 102 1.45 -10.31 11.77
N LEU A 103 1.35 -11.52 11.22
CA LEU A 103 2.01 -11.87 9.96
C LEU A 103 1.50 -11.00 8.80
N ALA A 104 0.19 -10.76 8.71
CA ALA A 104 -0.38 -9.87 7.71
C ALA A 104 0.15 -8.44 7.84
N ALA A 105 0.34 -7.94 9.07
CA ALA A 105 0.92 -6.63 9.32
C ALA A 105 2.40 -6.58 8.93
N TRP A 106 3.19 -7.62 9.22
CA TRP A 106 4.58 -7.72 8.79
C TRP A 106 4.71 -7.70 7.27
N CYS A 107 3.88 -8.47 6.55
CA CYS A 107 3.87 -8.43 5.09
C CYS A 107 3.58 -7.02 4.54
N ARG A 108 2.63 -6.30 5.15
CA ARG A 108 2.34 -4.90 4.76
C ARG A 108 3.53 -3.99 5.05
N LEU A 109 4.15 -4.09 6.22
CA LEU A 109 5.31 -3.28 6.57
C LEU A 109 6.52 -3.58 5.68
N THR A 110 6.73 -4.83 5.27
CA THR A 110 7.75 -5.18 4.28
C THR A 110 7.51 -4.43 2.97
N TYR A 111 6.29 -4.47 2.44
CA TYR A 111 5.91 -3.64 1.28
C TYR A 111 6.20 -2.15 1.50
N THR A 112 5.80 -1.62 2.66
CA THR A 112 6.01 -0.21 3.02
C THR A 112 7.50 0.15 3.05
N VAL A 113 8.37 -0.73 3.54
CA VAL A 113 9.82 -0.51 3.51
C VAL A 113 10.33 -0.43 2.07
N PHE A 114 9.90 -1.32 1.18
CA PHE A 114 10.29 -1.25 -0.24
C PHE A 114 9.83 0.06 -0.91
N LEU A 115 8.59 0.50 -0.64
CA LEU A 115 8.12 1.81 -1.09
C LEU A 115 8.97 2.96 -0.52
N GLY A 116 9.32 2.91 0.77
CA GLY A 116 10.16 3.93 1.39
C GLY A 116 11.56 3.99 0.79
N VAL A 117 12.17 2.83 0.53
CA VAL A 117 13.47 2.72 -0.15
C VAL A 117 13.38 3.22 -1.58
N SER A 118 12.29 2.94 -2.30
CA SER A 118 12.17 3.37 -3.70
C SER A 118 12.20 4.89 -3.85
N LEU A 119 11.77 5.66 -2.84
CA LEU A 119 11.81 7.14 -2.86
C LEU A 119 13.23 7.70 -3.02
N VAL A 120 14.25 6.95 -2.62
CA VAL A 120 15.65 7.33 -2.84
C VAL A 120 15.95 7.49 -4.32
N PHE A 121 15.34 6.66 -5.18
CA PHE A 121 15.54 6.74 -6.61
C PHE A 121 14.76 7.90 -7.26
N LEU A 122 13.61 8.29 -6.71
CA LEU A 122 12.93 9.52 -7.14
C LEU A 122 13.76 10.77 -6.81
N ASP A 123 14.39 10.81 -5.63
CA ASP A 123 15.33 11.87 -5.26
C ASP A 123 16.59 11.84 -6.16
N ALA A 124 17.09 10.65 -6.49
CA ALA A 124 18.23 10.51 -7.40
C ALA A 124 17.90 11.08 -8.79
N ALA A 125 16.73 10.76 -9.37
CA ALA A 125 16.29 11.30 -10.65
C ALA A 125 16.25 12.84 -10.65
N LEU A 126 15.72 13.45 -9.57
CA LEU A 126 15.70 14.91 -9.40
C LEU A 126 17.09 15.55 -9.31
N ARG A 127 18.09 14.84 -8.76
CA ARG A 127 19.47 15.33 -8.71
C ARG A 127 20.18 15.17 -10.05
N LEU A 128 19.87 14.09 -10.78
CA LEU A 128 20.51 13.75 -12.05
C LEU A 128 19.99 14.61 -13.21
N VAL A 129 18.80 15.18 -13.08
CA VAL A 129 18.23 16.10 -14.08
C VAL A 129 18.65 17.57 -13.85
N ASP A 130 19.31 17.89 -12.74
CA ASP A 130 19.74 19.25 -12.45
C ASP A 130 20.91 19.66 -13.38
N PRO A 131 20.73 20.67 -14.25
CA PRO A 131 21.75 21.11 -15.19
C PRO A 131 23.04 21.58 -14.51
N ALA A 132 22.96 22.06 -13.26
CA ALA A 132 24.12 22.52 -12.50
C ALA A 132 25.05 21.37 -12.08
N SER A 133 24.54 20.14 -11.98
CA SER A 133 25.32 18.93 -11.64
C SER A 133 25.82 18.15 -12.85
N GLY A 134 25.47 18.55 -14.07
CA GLY A 134 25.74 17.79 -15.30
C GLY A 134 24.69 16.71 -15.52
N GLN A 135 23.65 17.08 -16.27
CA GLN A 135 22.51 16.21 -16.59
C GLN A 135 22.96 14.92 -17.28
N ASP A 136 22.44 13.78 -16.81
CA ASP A 136 22.68 12.45 -17.38
C ASP A 136 21.34 11.72 -17.57
N ASP A 137 20.80 11.83 -18.78
CA ASP A 137 19.46 11.34 -19.14
C ASP A 137 19.31 9.83 -18.92
N GLU A 138 20.35 9.05 -19.21
CA GLU A 138 20.36 7.59 -19.04
C GLU A 138 20.28 7.24 -17.55
N LEU A 139 21.01 7.96 -16.70
CA LEU A 139 20.92 7.76 -15.25
C LEU A 139 19.57 8.23 -14.68
N VAL A 140 18.95 9.28 -15.23
CA VAL A 140 17.59 9.68 -14.85
C VAL A 140 16.60 8.55 -15.15
N LEU A 141 16.61 8.03 -16.39
CA LEU A 141 15.73 6.92 -16.78
C LEU A 141 15.98 5.67 -15.93
N LEU A 142 17.24 5.31 -15.69
CA LEU A 142 17.62 4.20 -14.85
C LEU A 142 17.11 4.37 -13.41
N ALA A 143 17.19 5.58 -12.83
CA ALA A 143 16.68 5.87 -11.50
C ALA A 143 15.16 5.66 -11.43
N LEU A 144 14.39 6.13 -12.42
CA LEU A 144 12.94 5.89 -12.46
C LEU A 144 12.59 4.40 -12.63
N GLN A 145 13.36 3.66 -13.43
CA GLN A 145 13.20 2.20 -13.56
C GLN A 145 13.56 1.46 -12.26
N ALA A 146 14.59 1.92 -11.54
CA ALA A 146 14.96 1.38 -10.23
C ALA A 146 13.88 1.66 -9.18
N PHE A 147 13.23 2.84 -9.22
CA PHE A 147 12.04 3.11 -8.42
C PHE A 147 10.93 2.09 -8.69
N ASP A 148 10.52 1.90 -9.95
CA ASP A 148 9.44 0.99 -10.33
C ASP A 148 9.76 -0.45 -9.90
N THR A 149 10.96 -0.92 -10.23
CA THR A 149 11.40 -2.28 -9.88
C THR A 149 11.40 -2.52 -8.38
N THR A 150 11.96 -1.58 -7.59
CA THR A 150 12.02 -1.70 -6.13
C THR A 150 10.63 -1.73 -5.52
N TRP A 151 9.72 -0.89 -6.01
CA TRP A 151 8.36 -0.82 -5.52
C TRP A 151 7.57 -2.10 -5.85
N VAL A 152 7.70 -2.62 -7.08
CA VAL A 152 7.03 -3.87 -7.50
C VAL A 152 7.52 -5.08 -6.70
N VAL A 153 8.81 -5.18 -6.39
CA VAL A 153 9.31 -6.23 -5.47
C VAL A 153 8.59 -6.18 -4.12
N GLY A 154 8.33 -4.97 -3.60
CA GLY A 154 7.51 -4.78 -2.40
C GLY A 154 6.07 -5.28 -2.55
N LEU A 155 5.46 -5.11 -3.73
CA LEU A 155 4.09 -5.52 -4.00
C LEU A 155 3.87 -7.04 -3.91
N ALA A 156 4.90 -7.87 -4.09
CA ALA A 156 4.78 -9.30 -3.80
C ALA A 156 4.45 -9.55 -2.32
N ALA A 157 5.09 -8.82 -1.39
CA ALA A 157 4.77 -8.90 0.03
C ALA A 157 3.35 -8.36 0.32
N PHE A 158 2.94 -7.31 -0.40
CA PHE A 158 1.57 -6.80 -0.34
C PHE A 158 0.54 -7.86 -0.80
N GLY A 159 0.85 -8.63 -1.83
CA GLY A 159 -0.01 -9.71 -2.29
C GLY A 159 -0.23 -10.80 -1.23
N VAL A 160 0.83 -11.16 -0.51
CA VAL A 160 0.73 -12.07 0.65
C VAL A 160 -0.10 -11.45 1.77
N HIS A 161 0.07 -10.15 2.05
CA HIS A 161 -0.77 -9.41 2.99
C HIS A 161 -2.26 -9.53 2.64
N LEU A 162 -2.64 -9.32 1.37
CA LEU A 162 -4.03 -9.44 0.92
C LEU A 162 -4.59 -10.86 1.09
N ALA A 163 -3.79 -11.89 0.81
CA ALA A 163 -4.19 -13.28 1.02
C ALA A 163 -4.47 -13.58 2.50
N LEU A 164 -3.59 -13.14 3.40
CA LEU A 164 -3.75 -13.28 4.84
C LEU A 164 -4.96 -12.49 5.36
N LEU A 165 -5.16 -11.28 4.84
CA LEU A 165 -6.30 -10.44 5.21
C LEU A 165 -7.63 -11.06 4.75
N GLY A 166 -7.68 -11.66 3.57
CA GLY A 166 -8.82 -12.46 3.11
C GLY A 166 -9.12 -13.63 4.04
N ARG A 167 -8.08 -14.33 4.51
CA ARG A 167 -8.24 -15.41 5.50
C ARG A 167 -8.78 -14.89 6.83
N LEU A 168 -8.29 -13.76 7.33
CA LEU A 168 -8.78 -13.13 8.56
C LEU A 168 -10.24 -12.68 8.43
N LEU A 169 -10.64 -12.12 7.28
CA LEU A 169 -12.04 -11.82 7.00
C LEU A 169 -12.92 -13.07 7.01
N TRP A 170 -12.45 -14.17 6.43
CA TRP A 170 -13.18 -15.44 6.42
C TRP A 170 -13.44 -15.95 7.85
N LEU A 171 -12.40 -15.94 8.68
CA LEU A 171 -12.46 -16.39 10.07
C LEU A 171 -13.31 -15.44 10.92
N GLY A 172 -13.16 -14.13 10.73
CA GLY A 172 -13.86 -13.09 11.49
C GLY A 172 -15.31 -12.85 11.08
N GLY A 173 -15.87 -13.66 10.17
CA GLY A 173 -17.26 -13.53 9.72
C GLY A 173 -17.53 -12.34 8.78
N GLY A 174 -16.49 -11.82 8.12
CA GLY A 174 -16.60 -10.78 7.10
C GLY A 174 -17.25 -11.26 5.79
N PRO A 175 -17.43 -10.36 4.79
CA PRO A 175 -18.07 -10.70 3.52
C PRO A 175 -17.27 -11.75 2.76
N ARG A 176 -17.92 -12.87 2.41
CA ARG A 176 -17.25 -14.04 1.79
C ARG A 176 -16.60 -13.71 0.45
N TRP A 177 -17.24 -12.84 -0.33
CA TRP A 177 -16.71 -12.42 -1.62
C TRP A 177 -15.43 -11.58 -1.48
N LEU A 178 -15.29 -10.75 -0.44
CA LEU A 178 -14.04 -10.04 -0.13
C LEU A 178 -12.97 -11.00 0.39
N ALA A 179 -13.37 -11.94 1.25
CA ALA A 179 -12.46 -12.94 1.80
C ALA A 179 -11.81 -13.83 0.72
N ILE A 180 -12.48 -14.03 -0.43
CA ILE A 180 -11.95 -14.73 -1.59
C ILE A 180 -11.27 -13.77 -2.57
N GLY A 181 -11.86 -12.60 -2.81
CA GLY A 181 -11.38 -11.63 -3.79
C GLY A 181 -10.03 -11.00 -3.44
N LEU A 182 -9.77 -10.71 -2.17
CA LEU A 182 -8.48 -10.16 -1.74
C LEU A 182 -7.30 -11.13 -2.03
N PRO A 183 -7.38 -12.43 -1.73
CA PRO A 183 -6.38 -13.39 -2.18
C PRO A 183 -6.19 -13.44 -3.70
N VAL A 184 -7.26 -13.27 -4.50
CA VAL A 184 -7.16 -13.23 -5.96
C VAL A 184 -6.38 -11.99 -6.43
N ALA A 185 -6.68 -10.81 -5.87
CA ALA A 185 -5.90 -9.60 -6.11
C ALA A 185 -4.44 -9.76 -5.66
N GLY A 186 -4.23 -10.38 -4.50
CA GLY A 186 -2.89 -10.65 -3.98
C GLY A 186 -2.08 -11.60 -4.86
N ALA A 187 -2.72 -12.63 -5.43
CA ALA A 187 -2.09 -13.53 -6.38
C ALA A 187 -1.69 -12.81 -7.67
N ALA A 188 -2.48 -11.83 -8.13
CA ALA A 188 -2.13 -11.01 -9.28
C ALA A 188 -0.84 -10.18 -9.03
N TYR A 189 -0.71 -9.54 -7.86
CA TYR A 189 0.52 -8.82 -7.50
C TYR A 189 1.76 -9.72 -7.49
N VAL A 190 1.65 -10.92 -6.91
CA VAL A 190 2.75 -11.88 -6.88
C VAL A 190 3.09 -12.37 -8.29
N ALA A 191 2.09 -12.67 -9.10
CA ALA A 191 2.28 -13.13 -10.48
C ALA A 191 2.96 -12.05 -11.35
N ASP A 192 2.53 -10.79 -11.25
CA ASP A 192 3.16 -9.66 -11.94
C ASP A 192 4.63 -9.48 -11.54
N THR A 193 4.89 -9.52 -10.23
CA THR A 193 6.27 -9.40 -9.72
C THR A 193 7.15 -10.53 -10.24
N LEU A 194 6.66 -11.77 -10.22
CA LEU A 194 7.39 -12.92 -10.76
C LEU A 194 7.59 -12.80 -12.28
N ALA A 195 6.59 -12.32 -13.02
CA ALA A 195 6.70 -12.10 -14.45
C ALA A 195 7.82 -11.09 -14.78
N ARG A 196 7.90 -9.98 -14.05
CA ARG A 196 8.99 -9.00 -14.22
C ARG A 196 10.37 -9.55 -13.92
N LEU A 197 10.48 -10.44 -12.93
CA LEU A 197 11.77 -11.01 -12.51
C LEU A 197 12.23 -12.17 -13.40
N LEU A 198 11.30 -12.92 -13.98
CA LEU A 198 11.59 -14.18 -14.68
C LEU A 198 11.49 -14.07 -16.21
N LEU A 199 10.72 -13.12 -16.75
CA LEU A 199 10.56 -12.95 -18.20
C LEU A 199 11.63 -12.03 -18.76
N THR A 200 12.32 -12.49 -19.80
CA THR A 200 13.28 -11.67 -20.55
C THR A 200 12.59 -10.51 -21.29
N ASP A 201 11.36 -10.71 -21.75
CA ASP A 201 10.55 -9.71 -22.45
C ASP A 201 9.22 -9.48 -21.72
N TYR A 202 9.30 -8.94 -20.50
CA TYR A 202 8.12 -8.56 -19.73
C TYR A 202 7.28 -7.48 -20.44
N GLN A 203 7.90 -6.62 -21.25
CA GLN A 203 7.20 -5.53 -21.94
C GLN A 203 6.08 -6.05 -22.86
N ALA A 204 6.25 -7.23 -23.48
CA ALA A 204 5.22 -7.86 -24.29
C ALA A 204 3.91 -8.20 -23.54
N VAL A 205 3.95 -8.29 -22.21
CA VAL A 205 2.78 -8.62 -21.36
C VAL A 205 2.44 -7.54 -20.34
N ALA A 206 3.16 -6.41 -20.33
CA ALA A 206 3.05 -5.39 -19.30
C ALA A 206 1.64 -4.80 -19.18
N ASP A 207 0.98 -4.49 -20.29
CA ASP A 207 -0.39 -3.93 -20.29
C ASP A 207 -1.42 -4.94 -19.76
N LEU A 208 -1.26 -6.22 -20.12
CA LEU A 208 -2.12 -7.29 -19.63
C LEU A 208 -1.93 -7.47 -18.12
N MET A 209 -0.69 -7.50 -17.65
CA MET A 209 -0.40 -7.65 -16.22
C MET A 209 -0.88 -6.45 -15.42
N LEU A 210 -0.71 -5.23 -15.94
CA LEU A 210 -1.28 -4.02 -15.33
C LEU A 210 -2.80 -4.15 -15.17
N ALA A 211 -3.52 -4.61 -16.20
CA ALA A 211 -4.96 -4.82 -16.10
C ALA A 211 -5.34 -5.92 -15.09
N VAL A 212 -4.61 -7.04 -15.12
CA VAL A 212 -4.81 -8.19 -14.21
C VAL A 212 -4.55 -7.83 -12.76
N VAL A 213 -3.61 -6.92 -12.48
CA VAL A 213 -3.32 -6.42 -11.13
C VAL A 213 -4.32 -5.34 -10.73
N ALA A 214 -4.48 -4.30 -11.55
CA ALA A 214 -5.24 -3.10 -11.18
C ALA A 214 -6.73 -3.39 -11.01
N ALA A 215 -7.35 -4.15 -11.92
CA ALA A 215 -8.79 -4.38 -11.89
C ALA A 215 -9.28 -5.07 -10.60
N PRO A 216 -8.74 -6.25 -10.20
CA PRO A 216 -9.17 -6.90 -8.96
C PRO A 216 -8.75 -6.10 -7.72
N SER A 217 -7.56 -5.49 -7.72
CA SER A 217 -7.06 -4.74 -6.56
C SER A 217 -7.92 -3.53 -6.25
N VAL A 218 -8.25 -2.71 -7.26
CA VAL A 218 -9.17 -1.58 -7.11
C VAL A 218 -10.53 -2.06 -6.60
N VAL A 219 -11.12 -3.09 -7.22
CA VAL A 219 -12.44 -3.59 -6.83
C VAL A 219 -12.46 -4.09 -5.38
N PHE A 220 -11.53 -4.96 -5.00
CA PHE A 220 -11.58 -5.61 -3.68
C PHE A 220 -11.04 -4.73 -2.56
N GLU A 221 -10.02 -3.91 -2.79
CA GLU A 221 -9.47 -3.02 -1.75
C GLU A 221 -10.37 -1.81 -1.50
N MET A 222 -10.95 -1.19 -2.53
CA MET A 222 -11.95 -0.13 -2.31
C MET A 222 -13.18 -0.70 -1.58
N SER A 223 -13.60 -1.91 -1.94
CA SER A 223 -14.72 -2.56 -1.28
C SER A 223 -14.40 -2.94 0.17
N LEU A 224 -13.15 -3.31 0.46
CA LEU A 224 -12.67 -3.48 1.83
C LEU A 224 -12.73 -2.15 2.59
N ALA A 225 -12.26 -1.05 2.01
CA ALA A 225 -12.34 0.27 2.63
C ALA A 225 -13.78 0.68 2.96
N ILE A 226 -14.72 0.44 2.02
CA ILE A 226 -16.16 0.65 2.24
C ILE A 226 -16.68 -0.25 3.37
N TRP A 227 -16.31 -1.52 3.38
CA TRP A 227 -16.71 -2.44 4.45
C TRP A 227 -16.17 -2.01 5.83
N LEU A 228 -14.94 -1.50 5.90
CA LEU A 228 -14.36 -0.95 7.13
C LEU A 228 -15.14 0.28 7.63
N VAL A 229 -15.69 1.11 6.73
CA VAL A 229 -16.63 2.18 7.12
C VAL A 229 -17.89 1.60 7.76
N LEU A 230 -18.42 0.49 7.25
CA LEU A 230 -19.58 -0.18 7.85
C LEU A 230 -19.27 -0.73 9.25
N VAL A 231 -18.08 -1.30 9.45
CA VAL A 231 -17.60 -1.76 10.77
C VAL A 231 -17.48 -0.57 11.73
N TRP A 232 -16.82 0.50 11.30
CA TRP A 232 -16.69 1.73 12.10
C TRP A 232 -18.05 2.29 12.54
N ARG A 233 -19.03 2.35 11.62
CA ARG A 233 -20.40 2.83 11.91
C ARG A 233 -21.24 1.83 12.71
N GLY A 234 -20.71 0.65 13.06
CA GLY A 234 -21.41 -0.39 13.80
C GLY A 234 -22.49 -1.12 12.99
N ARG A 235 -22.43 -1.04 11.66
CA ARG A 235 -23.35 -1.73 10.72
C ARG A 235 -22.83 -3.09 10.27
N ALA A 236 -21.55 -3.38 10.54
CA ALA A 236 -20.93 -4.69 10.38
C ALA A 236 -20.12 -5.00 11.65
N THR A 237 -19.88 -6.28 11.92
CA THR A 237 -19.12 -6.74 13.09
C THR A 237 -18.06 -7.74 12.66
N ILE A 238 -16.99 -7.82 13.45
CA ILE A 238 -15.95 -8.83 13.34
C ILE A 238 -16.12 -9.76 14.53
N ARG A 239 -16.23 -11.06 14.25
CA ARG A 239 -16.35 -12.10 15.28
C ARG A 239 -14.94 -12.52 15.67
N ALA A 240 -14.51 -12.07 16.86
CA ALA A 240 -13.30 -12.56 17.52
C ALA A 240 -13.56 -13.95 18.10
#